data_AF-A0AAE4IEE6-F1
#
_entry.id   AF-A0AAE4IEE6-F1
#
_cell.length_a   1.000
_cell.length_b   1.000
_cell.length_c   1.000
_cell.angle_alpha   90.00
_cell.angle_beta   90.00
_cell.angle_gamma   90.00
#
_symmetry.space_group_name_H-M   'P 1'
#
loop_
_entity.id
_entity.type
_entity.pdbx_description
1 polymer ?
#
loop_
_entity_poly.entity_id
_entity_poly.type
_entity_poly.pdbx_seq_one_letter_code
_entity_poly.pdbx_strand_id
1 'polypeptide(L)'
;MIYFIVLIFSVYSFSFLYVHGKKSFANYIYASVFCIILWTIVQGGQYNVGTDYFTYLYYFDNPYSLSYFSDKGEWGFYFLIKFCHNIGVTGQGVFVVITLLESVLFFIICIKFDKNNPEIFILLYIVLSSLFHNQMNAVRQSIAVYFVTLSILYLIDKRWKEFVLLIVIAFTFHNSVLLFILLLPSFFLIWKQYKSSTYLLLLILSSVFIFLPVENLVRELTLLLPNYSHYAESEYLAEVPFLGKITKVFLLPIYLYSLVVLKSNFLSTREYRLFVVGIIAYSLKNICLVSSVTNRIGFYFMLLSIFPIYYLLRYLQKTRQTKKVYLVYCILILSYCVKVLLFPKGEYSYNSIYNFIYSL
;
A
#
# COMPACT_ATOMS: atom_id res chain seq x y z
N MET A 1 -18.07 2.19 -9.39
CA MET A 1 -18.80 3.29 -8.71
C MET A 1 -18.53 3.33 -7.20
N ILE A 2 -18.61 2.22 -6.47
CA ILE A 2 -18.40 2.19 -5.00
C ILE A 2 -17.06 2.80 -4.55
N TYR A 3 -15.97 2.58 -5.28
CA TYR A 3 -14.67 3.16 -4.92
C TYR A 3 -14.62 4.69 -4.96
N PHE A 4 -15.42 5.33 -5.83
CA PHE A 4 -15.55 6.79 -5.84
C PHE A 4 -16.35 7.29 -4.65
N ILE A 5 -17.39 6.56 -4.25
CA ILE A 5 -18.14 6.85 -3.02
C ILE A 5 -17.18 6.79 -1.83
N VAL A 6 -16.38 5.73 -1.74
CA VAL A 6 -15.38 5.60 -0.68
C VAL A 6 -14.36 6.74 -0.72
N LEU A 7 -13.81 7.07 -1.89
CA LEU A 7 -12.85 8.17 -2.05
C LEU A 7 -13.44 9.51 -1.60
N ILE A 8 -14.60 9.89 -2.14
CA ILE A 8 -15.25 11.18 -1.87
C ILE A 8 -15.64 11.25 -0.40
N PHE A 9 -16.27 10.22 0.14
CA PHE A 9 -16.67 10.18 1.54
C PHE A 9 -15.47 10.28 2.49
N SER A 10 -14.37 9.57 2.20
CA SER A 10 -13.20 9.56 3.07
C SER A 10 -12.48 10.92 3.07
N VAL A 11 -12.31 11.52 1.89
CA VAL A 11 -11.70 12.86 1.76
C VAL A 11 -12.59 13.93 2.36
N TYR A 12 -13.92 13.86 2.14
CA TYR A 12 -14.88 14.80 2.69
C TYR A 12 -14.95 14.72 4.22
N SER A 13 -15.00 13.51 4.79
CA SER A 13 -15.06 13.30 6.25
C SER A 13 -13.89 13.99 6.96
N PHE A 14 -12.67 13.82 6.44
CA PHE A 14 -11.49 14.49 7.02
C PHE A 14 -11.43 15.98 6.69
N SER A 15 -11.82 16.39 5.48
CA SER A 15 -11.85 17.80 5.12
C SER A 15 -12.84 18.58 5.98
N PHE A 16 -14.04 18.07 6.19
CA PHE A 16 -15.12 18.74 6.92
C PHE A 16 -14.94 18.64 8.44
N LEU A 17 -14.84 17.43 9.00
CA LEU A 17 -14.84 17.22 10.45
C LEU A 17 -13.54 17.65 11.11
N TYR A 18 -12.40 17.45 10.43
CA TYR A 18 -11.09 17.64 11.02
C TYR A 18 -10.38 18.91 10.52
N VAL A 19 -10.29 19.13 9.20
CA VAL A 19 -9.53 20.26 8.64
C VAL A 19 -10.27 21.59 8.77
N HIS A 20 -11.53 21.66 8.34
CA HIS A 20 -12.36 22.87 8.44
C HIS A 20 -13.04 23.00 9.80
N GLY A 21 -13.25 21.89 10.50
CA GLY A 21 -13.62 21.89 11.92
C GLY A 21 -12.44 22.24 12.84
N LYS A 22 -12.49 21.75 14.07
CA LYS A 22 -11.36 21.86 15.00
C LYS A 22 -10.39 20.70 14.75
N LYS A 23 -9.12 20.98 14.44
CA LYS A 23 -8.01 19.99 14.36
C LYS A 23 -7.67 19.38 15.72
N SER A 24 -8.67 18.75 16.34
CA SER A 24 -8.60 18.09 17.64
C SER A 24 -8.46 16.58 17.45
N PHE A 25 -7.88 15.92 18.44
CA PHE A 25 -7.75 14.46 18.42
C PHE A 25 -9.11 13.75 18.38
N ALA A 26 -10.13 14.30 19.06
CA ALA A 26 -11.50 13.78 18.99
C ALA A 26 -12.07 13.82 17.57
N ASN A 27 -11.95 14.95 16.86
CA ASN A 27 -12.42 15.05 15.48
C ASN A 27 -11.65 14.13 14.51
N TYR A 28 -10.35 13.91 14.77
CA TYR A 28 -9.58 12.92 14.03
C TYR A 28 -10.15 11.51 14.23
N ILE A 29 -10.45 11.12 15.48
CA ILE A 29 -11.07 9.83 15.80
C ILE A 29 -12.44 9.72 15.12
N TYR A 30 -13.31 10.71 15.23
CA TYR A 30 -14.62 10.67 14.59
C TYR A 30 -14.53 10.49 13.08
N ALA A 31 -13.70 11.28 12.39
CA ALA A 31 -13.48 11.12 10.96
C ALA A 31 -12.89 9.74 10.61
N SER A 32 -11.96 9.23 11.41
CA SER A 32 -11.37 7.90 11.24
C SER A 32 -12.42 6.80 11.39
N VAL A 33 -13.26 6.86 12.43
CA VAL A 33 -14.32 5.88 12.68
C VAL A 33 -15.31 5.83 11.53
N PHE A 34 -15.74 6.96 10.99
CA PHE A 34 -16.60 6.99 9.79
C PHE A 34 -15.95 6.31 8.59
N CYS A 35 -14.67 6.59 8.32
CA CYS A 35 -13.94 5.92 7.25
C CYS A 35 -13.78 4.41 7.51
N ILE A 36 -13.41 4.02 8.73
CA ILE A 36 -13.24 2.61 9.13
C ILE A 36 -14.54 1.84 8.93
N ILE A 37 -15.67 2.38 9.36
CA ILE A 37 -16.99 1.74 9.17
C ILE A 37 -17.26 1.54 7.68
N LEU A 38 -17.12 2.60 6.87
CA LEU A 38 -17.37 2.51 5.44
C LEU A 38 -16.43 1.52 4.74
N TRP A 39 -15.14 1.56 5.04
CA TRP A 39 -14.15 0.67 4.44
C TRP A 39 -14.39 -0.78 4.85
N THR A 40 -14.75 -1.02 6.11
CA THR A 40 -15.10 -2.34 6.64
C THR A 40 -16.35 -2.90 5.96
N ILE A 41 -17.39 -2.10 5.75
CA ILE A 41 -18.59 -2.51 5.03
C ILE A 41 -18.23 -2.91 3.59
N VAL A 42 -17.46 -2.07 2.88
CA VAL A 42 -17.11 -2.30 1.48
C VAL A 42 -16.11 -3.46 1.35
N GLN A 43 -14.91 -3.35 1.89
CA GLN A 43 -13.86 -4.35 1.68
C GLN A 43 -14.13 -5.64 2.48
N GLY A 44 -14.69 -5.52 3.68
CA GLY A 44 -15.13 -6.70 4.45
C GLY A 44 -16.40 -7.35 3.89
N GLY A 45 -17.15 -6.65 3.04
CA GLY A 45 -18.30 -7.17 2.29
C GLY A 45 -17.98 -7.55 0.85
N GLN A 46 -16.70 -7.72 0.50
CA GLN A 46 -16.26 -8.14 -0.83
C GLN A 46 -16.78 -9.53 -1.18
N TYR A 47 -17.03 -9.78 -2.46
CA TYR A 47 -17.35 -11.11 -3.00
C TYR A 47 -16.58 -11.37 -4.27
N ASN A 48 -15.79 -12.45 -4.31
CA ASN A 48 -14.99 -12.84 -5.48
C ASN A 48 -14.12 -11.67 -6.03
N VAL A 49 -13.50 -10.93 -5.12
CA VAL A 49 -12.61 -9.80 -5.47
C VAL A 49 -11.16 -10.28 -5.41
N GLY A 50 -10.41 -10.04 -6.49
CA GLY A 50 -9.04 -10.56 -6.61
C GLY A 50 -8.99 -12.05 -6.93
N THR A 51 -7.83 -12.66 -6.72
CA THR A 51 -7.55 -14.06 -7.06
C THR A 51 -7.72 -15.00 -5.87
N ASP A 52 -7.52 -14.50 -4.66
CA ASP A 52 -7.33 -15.33 -3.47
C ASP A 52 -8.63 -15.45 -2.63
N TYR A 53 -9.71 -14.76 -3.00
CA TYR A 53 -10.94 -14.66 -2.22
C TYR A 53 -11.49 -16.02 -1.76
N PHE A 54 -11.74 -16.96 -2.69
CA PHE A 54 -12.30 -18.27 -2.35
C PHE A 54 -11.32 -19.14 -1.56
N THR A 55 -10.03 -18.99 -1.82
CA THR A 55 -8.99 -19.67 -1.06
C THR A 55 -8.98 -19.21 0.39
N TYR A 56 -9.07 -17.91 0.66
CA TYR A 56 -9.19 -17.39 2.01
C TYR A 56 -10.50 -17.79 2.67
N LEU A 57 -11.62 -17.73 1.94
CA LEU A 57 -12.92 -18.18 2.46
C LEU A 57 -12.85 -19.63 2.95
N TYR A 58 -12.24 -20.53 2.17
CA TYR A 58 -12.00 -21.90 2.58
C TYR A 58 -11.21 -22.00 3.89
N TYR A 59 -10.10 -21.26 4.03
CA TYR A 59 -9.31 -21.24 5.27
C TYR A 59 -10.09 -20.65 6.46
N PHE A 60 -10.97 -19.68 6.21
CA PHE A 60 -11.77 -19.00 7.23
C PHE A 60 -12.96 -19.83 7.71
N ASP A 61 -13.40 -20.82 6.95
CA ASP A 61 -14.47 -21.74 7.33
C ASP A 61 -13.98 -23.08 7.89
N ASN A 62 -12.72 -23.46 7.64
CA ASN A 62 -12.18 -24.78 8.00
C ASN A 62 -11.08 -24.69 9.08
N PRO A 63 -11.40 -24.87 10.38
CA PRO A 63 -10.41 -24.80 11.46
C PRO A 63 -9.23 -25.79 11.30
N TYR A 64 -9.47 -26.96 10.71
CA TYR A 64 -8.44 -27.97 10.47
C TYR A 64 -7.37 -27.53 9.45
N SER A 65 -7.69 -26.55 8.60
CA SER A 65 -6.77 -26.02 7.59
C SER A 65 -5.83 -24.93 8.15
N LEU A 66 -6.05 -24.49 9.39
CA LEU A 66 -5.25 -23.43 10.03
C LEU A 66 -3.78 -23.83 10.24
N SER A 67 -3.49 -25.13 10.41
CA SER A 67 -2.11 -25.60 10.62
C SER A 67 -1.18 -25.21 9.47
N TYR A 68 -1.74 -25.03 8.27
CA TYR A 68 -1.01 -24.51 7.12
C TYR A 68 -0.25 -23.20 7.41
N PHE A 69 -0.87 -22.26 8.15
CA PHE A 69 -0.24 -20.97 8.47
C PHE A 69 0.82 -21.12 9.56
N SER A 70 0.59 -21.96 10.57
CA SER A 70 1.60 -22.25 11.60
C SER A 70 2.82 -22.96 11.03
N ASP A 71 2.62 -23.95 10.15
CA ASP A 71 3.69 -24.74 9.55
C ASP A 71 4.55 -23.88 8.61
N LYS A 72 3.93 -22.86 8.00
CA LYS A 72 4.65 -21.83 7.27
C LYS A 72 5.42 -20.87 8.18
N GLY A 73 5.08 -20.74 9.46
CA GLY A 73 5.66 -19.74 10.36
C GLY A 73 4.93 -18.40 10.38
N GLU A 74 3.74 -18.32 9.77
CA GLU A 74 2.87 -17.14 9.77
C GLU A 74 1.95 -17.15 11.01
N TRP A 75 2.57 -17.22 12.18
CA TRP A 75 1.91 -17.38 13.49
C TRP A 75 0.93 -16.27 13.83
N GLY A 76 1.24 -15.02 13.47
CA GLY A 76 0.38 -13.86 13.72
C GLY A 76 -0.93 -13.97 12.97
N PHE A 77 -0.89 -14.45 11.71
CA PHE A 77 -2.09 -14.73 10.96
C PHE A 77 -2.84 -15.95 11.50
N TYR A 78 -2.13 -17.04 11.82
CA TYR A 78 -2.72 -18.22 12.47
C TYR A 78 -3.53 -17.86 13.72
N PHE A 79 -2.93 -17.10 14.65
CA PHE A 79 -3.60 -16.71 15.89
C PHE A 79 -4.75 -15.74 15.66
N LEU A 80 -4.67 -14.86 14.65
CA LEU A 80 -5.78 -14.00 14.27
C LEU A 80 -7.01 -14.81 13.85
N ILE A 81 -6.85 -15.78 12.94
CA ILE A 81 -7.99 -16.59 12.48
C ILE A 81 -8.50 -17.51 13.59
N LYS A 82 -7.59 -18.11 14.37
CA LYS A 82 -7.97 -18.92 15.54
C LYS A 82 -8.77 -18.11 16.57
N PHE A 83 -8.38 -16.85 16.81
CA PHE A 83 -9.14 -15.95 17.67
C PHE A 83 -10.55 -15.72 17.12
N CYS A 84 -10.69 -15.44 15.82
CA CYS A 84 -12.01 -15.30 15.18
C CYS A 84 -12.87 -16.55 15.38
N HIS A 85 -12.33 -17.75 15.14
CA HIS A 85 -13.06 -19.00 15.35
C HIS A 85 -13.50 -19.20 16.80
N ASN A 86 -12.64 -18.87 17.77
CA ASN A 86 -12.97 -18.99 19.19
C ASN A 86 -14.12 -18.07 19.63
N ILE A 87 -14.35 -16.95 18.93
CA ILE A 87 -15.48 -16.05 19.18
C ILE A 87 -16.66 -16.30 18.22
N GLY A 88 -16.65 -17.39 17.46
CA GLY A 88 -17.72 -17.77 16.54
C GLY A 88 -17.74 -17.01 15.21
N VAL A 89 -16.66 -16.31 14.85
CA VAL A 89 -16.52 -15.56 13.59
C VAL A 89 -15.79 -16.43 12.56
N THR A 90 -16.50 -16.83 11.49
CA THR A 90 -15.97 -17.62 10.37
C THR A 90 -16.28 -16.96 9.01
N GLY A 91 -15.77 -17.53 7.93
CA GLY A 91 -16.10 -17.13 6.55
C GLY A 91 -15.96 -15.63 6.30
N GLN A 92 -17.03 -15.00 5.82
CA GLN A 92 -17.06 -13.55 5.54
C GLN A 92 -16.74 -12.69 6.76
N GLY A 93 -17.15 -13.11 7.96
CA GLY A 93 -16.91 -12.35 9.18
C GLY A 93 -15.42 -12.16 9.46
N VAL A 94 -14.57 -13.08 9.02
CA VAL A 94 -13.12 -12.97 9.16
C VAL A 94 -12.55 -11.89 8.24
N PHE A 95 -13.08 -11.73 7.02
CA PHE A 95 -12.71 -10.59 6.15
C PHE A 95 -13.06 -9.24 6.79
N VAL A 96 -14.20 -9.15 7.49
CA VAL A 96 -14.61 -7.95 8.24
C VAL A 96 -13.60 -7.63 9.34
N VAL A 97 -13.19 -8.62 10.14
CA VAL A 97 -12.18 -8.44 11.21
C VAL A 97 -10.83 -8.01 10.65
N ILE A 98 -10.37 -8.63 9.57
CA ILE A 98 -9.11 -8.27 8.91
C ILE A 98 -9.16 -6.84 8.38
N THR A 99 -10.24 -6.47 7.67
CA THR A 99 -10.41 -5.12 7.12
C THR A 99 -10.43 -4.06 8.23
N LEU A 100 -11.08 -4.36 9.36
CA LEU A 100 -11.09 -3.50 10.53
C LEU A 100 -9.67 -3.28 11.06
N LEU A 101 -8.89 -4.36 11.23
CA LEU A 101 -7.50 -4.30 11.66
C LEU A 101 -6.65 -3.46 10.70
N GLU A 102 -6.72 -3.73 9.40
CA GLU A 102 -5.99 -2.99 8.35
C GLU A 102 -6.34 -1.51 8.35
N SER A 103 -7.62 -1.17 8.48
CA SER A 103 -8.09 0.21 8.53
C SER A 103 -7.58 0.94 9.77
N VAL A 104 -7.60 0.28 10.95
CA VAL A 104 -7.02 0.84 12.18
C VAL A 104 -5.52 1.07 12.03
N LEU A 105 -4.78 0.10 11.48
CA LEU A 105 -3.34 0.24 11.23
C LEU A 105 -3.04 1.41 10.28
N PHE A 106 -3.83 1.59 9.22
CA PHE A 106 -3.71 2.72 8.31
C PHE A 106 -3.86 4.06 9.04
N PHE A 107 -4.87 4.22 9.90
CA PHE A 107 -5.06 5.48 10.63
C PHE A 107 -3.97 5.72 11.69
N ILE A 108 -3.42 4.68 12.33
CA ILE A 108 -2.23 4.80 13.17
C ILE A 108 -1.03 5.33 12.36
N ILE A 109 -0.81 4.79 11.16
CA ILE A 109 0.23 5.27 10.24
C ILE A 109 -0.02 6.71 9.85
N CYS A 110 -1.26 7.09 9.55
CA CYS A 110 -1.62 8.46 9.19
C CYS A 110 -1.28 9.46 10.32
N ILE A 111 -1.60 9.14 11.59
CA ILE A 111 -1.22 9.95 12.75
C ILE A 111 0.30 10.08 12.84
N LYS A 112 1.02 8.96 12.73
CA LYS A 112 2.48 8.89 12.89
C LYS A 112 3.22 9.59 11.75
N PHE A 113 2.67 9.54 10.53
CA PHE A 113 3.23 10.17 9.35
C PHE A 113 3.08 11.69 9.41
N ASP A 114 1.83 12.18 9.31
CA ASP A 114 1.47 13.60 9.41
C ASP A 114 -0.04 13.77 9.66
N LYS A 115 -0.40 14.06 10.92
CA LYS A 115 -1.79 14.33 11.32
C LYS A 115 -2.34 15.68 10.83
N ASN A 116 -1.56 16.55 10.20
CA ASN A 116 -2.01 17.92 9.89
C ASN A 116 -2.78 18.02 8.58
N ASN A 117 -2.49 17.13 7.62
CA ASN A 117 -3.15 17.08 6.31
C ASN A 117 -3.52 15.62 5.95
N PRO A 118 -4.33 14.92 6.78
CA PRO A 118 -4.70 13.53 6.57
C PRO A 118 -5.50 13.32 5.28
N GLU A 119 -6.27 14.31 4.83
CA GLU A 119 -7.08 14.26 3.61
C GLU A 119 -6.24 14.04 2.35
N ILE A 120 -5.06 14.68 2.26
CA ILE A 120 -4.12 14.48 1.15
C ILE A 120 -3.56 13.06 1.19
N PHE A 121 -3.22 12.58 2.39
CA PHE A 121 -2.67 11.25 2.59
C PHE A 121 -3.68 10.16 2.22
N ILE A 122 -4.94 10.31 2.64
CA ILE A 122 -6.06 9.41 2.32
C ILE A 122 -6.34 9.39 0.81
N LEU A 123 -6.37 10.56 0.17
CA LEU A 123 -6.54 10.65 -1.28
C LEU A 123 -5.45 9.85 -2.00
N LEU A 124 -4.18 10.08 -1.65
CA LEU A 124 -3.06 9.38 -2.27
C LEU A 124 -3.04 7.88 -1.93
N TYR A 125 -3.48 7.50 -0.73
CA TYR A 125 -3.61 6.11 -0.35
C TYR A 125 -4.61 5.36 -1.26
N ILE A 126 -5.80 5.93 -1.48
CA ILE A 126 -6.83 5.32 -2.32
C ILE A 126 -6.44 5.37 -3.81
N VAL A 127 -5.98 6.53 -4.29
CA VAL A 127 -5.78 6.80 -5.73
C VAL A 127 -4.43 6.29 -6.25
N LEU A 128 -3.36 6.45 -5.47
CA LEU A 128 -1.99 6.27 -5.95
C LEU A 128 -1.30 5.01 -5.40
N SER A 129 -1.50 4.68 -4.12
CA SER A 129 -0.71 3.61 -3.47
C SER A 129 -0.95 2.22 -4.07
N SER A 130 -2.19 1.96 -4.55
CA SER A 130 -2.77 0.65 -4.87
C SER A 130 -2.97 -0.31 -3.70
N LEU A 131 -2.43 -0.03 -2.50
CA LEU A 131 -2.59 -0.88 -1.32
C LEU A 131 -4.06 -0.99 -0.88
N PHE A 132 -4.82 0.12 -0.95
CA PHE A 132 -6.24 0.15 -0.63
C PHE A 132 -7.09 -0.88 -1.38
N HIS A 133 -6.69 -1.24 -2.60
CA HIS A 133 -7.38 -2.27 -3.38
C HIS A 133 -6.76 -3.64 -3.16
N ASN A 134 -5.43 -3.73 -3.19
CA ASN A 134 -4.71 -5.00 -3.04
C ASN A 134 -4.95 -5.68 -1.68
N GLN A 135 -5.33 -4.94 -0.64
CA GLN A 135 -5.63 -5.50 0.67
C GLN A 135 -6.85 -6.43 0.70
N MET A 136 -7.76 -6.32 -0.27
CA MET A 136 -8.85 -7.29 -0.44
C MET A 136 -8.37 -8.66 -0.94
N ASN A 137 -7.30 -8.69 -1.74
CA ASN A 137 -6.76 -9.91 -2.33
C ASN A 137 -5.63 -10.48 -1.47
N ALA A 138 -4.55 -9.72 -1.29
CA ALA A 138 -3.37 -10.14 -0.56
C ALA A 138 -3.48 -9.81 0.94
N VAL A 139 -4.54 -10.29 1.62
CA VAL A 139 -4.90 -9.90 3.01
C VAL A 139 -3.74 -10.06 4.00
N ARG A 140 -3.06 -11.23 4.01
CA ARG A 140 -1.91 -11.49 4.90
C ARG A 140 -0.76 -10.51 4.66
N GLN A 141 -0.42 -10.35 3.38
CA GLN A 141 0.67 -9.49 2.97
C GLN A 141 0.36 -8.03 3.29
N SER A 142 -0.89 -7.60 3.11
CA SER A 142 -1.30 -6.22 3.36
C SER A 142 -1.20 -5.83 4.84
N ILE A 143 -1.58 -6.71 5.77
CA ILE A 143 -1.31 -6.54 7.20
C ILE A 143 0.21 -6.35 7.44
N ALA A 144 1.05 -7.20 6.85
CA ALA A 144 2.50 -7.07 6.96
C ALA A 144 3.03 -5.74 6.37
N VAL A 145 2.49 -5.28 5.23
CA VAL A 145 2.85 -3.98 4.62
C VAL A 145 2.55 -2.81 5.56
N TYR A 146 1.44 -2.86 6.31
CA TYR A 146 1.15 -1.83 7.31
C TYR A 146 2.16 -1.82 8.44
N PHE A 147 2.48 -2.98 9.02
CA PHE A 147 3.51 -3.06 10.05
C PHE A 147 4.89 -2.63 9.56
N VAL A 148 5.27 -3.02 8.34
CA VAL A 148 6.51 -2.58 7.69
C VAL A 148 6.51 -1.06 7.49
N THR A 149 5.42 -0.48 6.99
CA THR A 149 5.32 0.97 6.81
C THR A 149 5.48 1.70 8.15
N LEU A 150 4.78 1.24 9.20
CA LEU A 150 4.88 1.81 10.54
C LEU A 150 6.29 1.67 11.11
N SER A 151 6.95 0.52 10.89
CA SER A 151 8.34 0.29 11.29
C SER A 151 9.28 1.35 10.68
N ILE A 152 9.11 1.66 9.39
CA ILE A 152 9.94 2.65 8.69
C ILE A 152 9.72 4.06 9.24
N LEU A 153 8.51 4.40 9.68
CA LEU A 153 8.29 5.66 10.38
C LEU A 153 9.06 5.73 11.71
N TYR A 154 9.16 4.62 12.45
CA TYR A 154 9.99 4.55 13.66
C TYR A 154 11.49 4.57 13.35
N LEU A 155 11.94 3.93 12.27
CA LEU A 155 13.32 4.00 11.78
C LEU A 155 13.76 5.44 11.53
N ILE A 156 12.94 6.22 10.83
CA ILE A 156 13.20 7.64 10.52
C ILE A 156 13.36 8.48 11.79
N ASP A 157 12.55 8.16 12.81
CA ASP A 157 12.56 8.78 14.13
C ASP A 157 13.68 8.22 15.04
N LYS A 158 14.58 7.37 14.52
CA LYS A 158 15.68 6.70 15.25
C LYS A 158 15.21 5.81 16.43
N ARG A 159 13.96 5.35 16.39
CA ARG A 159 13.34 4.46 17.36
C ARG A 159 13.52 3.00 16.94
N TRP A 160 14.74 2.51 17.13
CA TRP A 160 15.20 1.21 16.62
C TRP A 160 14.49 0.02 17.25
N LYS A 161 14.12 0.09 18.54
CA LYS A 161 13.44 -1.00 19.24
C LYS A 161 12.06 -1.26 18.61
N GLU A 162 11.31 -0.20 18.37
CA GLU A 162 9.99 -0.23 17.76
C GLU A 162 10.08 -0.63 16.28
N PHE A 163 11.10 -0.13 15.57
CA PHE A 163 11.39 -0.57 14.21
C PHE A 163 11.58 -2.10 14.14
N VAL A 164 12.49 -2.67 14.95
CA VAL A 164 12.75 -4.12 14.96
C VAL A 164 11.52 -4.89 15.39
N LEU A 165 10.84 -4.48 16.48
CA LEU A 165 9.63 -5.13 16.97
C LEU A 165 8.56 -5.24 15.89
N LEU A 166 8.29 -4.14 15.17
CA LEU A 166 7.27 -4.12 14.13
C LEU A 166 7.65 -4.95 12.91
N ILE A 167 8.94 -5.05 12.56
CA ILE A 167 9.42 -5.97 11.52
C ILE A 167 9.20 -7.43 11.93
N VAL A 168 9.49 -7.79 13.19
CA VAL A 168 9.21 -9.13 13.71
C VAL A 168 7.71 -9.42 13.66
N ILE A 169 6.87 -8.49 14.11
CA ILE A 169 5.40 -8.64 14.02
C ILE A 169 4.97 -8.83 12.56
N ALA A 170 5.45 -7.99 11.63
CA ALA A 170 5.12 -8.11 10.22
C ALA A 170 5.47 -9.49 9.66
N PHE A 171 6.64 -10.02 10.01
CA PHE A 171 7.09 -11.35 9.60
C PHE A 171 6.13 -12.45 10.08
N THR A 172 5.57 -12.34 11.29
CA THR A 172 4.58 -13.31 11.79
C THR A 172 3.25 -13.30 11.01
N PHE A 173 2.93 -12.23 10.27
CA PHE A 173 1.75 -12.20 9.40
C PHE A 173 2.05 -12.69 7.98
N HIS A 174 3.26 -12.45 7.49
CA HIS A 174 3.66 -12.90 6.17
C HIS A 174 5.19 -13.00 6.02
N ASN A 175 5.68 -14.20 5.69
CA ASN A 175 7.12 -14.46 5.69
C ASN A 175 7.91 -13.70 4.62
N SER A 176 7.25 -13.22 3.55
CA SER A 176 7.94 -12.48 2.48
C SER A 176 8.51 -11.13 2.95
N VAL A 177 8.25 -10.72 4.19
CA VAL A 177 8.95 -9.61 4.87
C VAL A 177 10.46 -9.82 4.87
N LEU A 178 10.96 -11.07 4.84
CA LEU A 178 12.38 -11.35 4.69
C LEU A 178 12.98 -10.73 3.42
N LEU A 179 12.22 -10.72 2.31
CA LEU A 179 12.66 -10.10 1.06
C LEU A 179 12.72 -8.57 1.18
N PHE A 180 11.84 -7.98 1.98
CA PHE A 180 11.94 -6.56 2.33
C PHE A 180 13.20 -6.27 3.16
N ILE A 181 13.56 -7.14 4.12
CA ILE A 181 14.77 -6.99 4.95
C ILE A 181 16.03 -6.98 4.08
N LEU A 182 16.10 -7.81 3.02
CA LEU A 182 17.23 -7.80 2.08
C LEU A 182 17.39 -6.44 1.37
N LEU A 183 16.29 -5.73 1.14
CA LEU A 183 16.27 -4.41 0.52
C LEU A 183 16.37 -3.26 1.53
N LEU A 184 16.33 -3.55 2.83
CA LEU A 184 16.43 -2.58 3.90
C LEU A 184 17.68 -1.68 3.83
N PRO A 185 18.87 -2.17 3.42
CA PRO A 185 20.06 -1.32 3.33
C PRO A 185 19.89 -0.09 2.43
N SER A 186 19.02 -0.16 1.43
CA SER A 186 18.69 0.99 0.58
C SER A 186 18.15 2.19 1.38
N PHE A 187 17.49 1.95 2.51
CA PHE A 187 16.96 2.99 3.39
C PHE A 187 18.02 3.65 4.26
N PHE A 188 19.26 3.16 4.35
CA PHE A 188 20.34 3.91 5.02
C PHE A 188 20.75 5.17 4.25
N LEU A 189 20.37 5.29 2.97
CA LEU A 189 20.57 6.50 2.18
C LEU A 189 19.81 7.71 2.74
N ILE A 190 18.78 7.52 3.57
CA ILE A 190 17.99 8.62 4.16
C ILE A 190 18.82 9.50 5.11
N TRP A 191 19.93 9.00 5.63
CA TRP A 191 20.75 9.72 6.62
C TRP A 191 21.72 10.71 5.98
N LYS A 192 21.92 10.63 4.66
CA LYS A 192 22.80 11.53 3.90
C LYS A 192 21.97 12.43 2.99
N GLN A 193 22.46 13.63 2.75
CA GLN A 193 21.88 14.52 1.75
C GLN A 193 22.58 14.34 0.41
N TYR A 194 21.83 13.91 -0.60
CA TYR A 194 22.31 13.79 -1.98
C TYR A 194 21.81 14.93 -2.84
N LYS A 195 22.52 15.18 -3.96
CA LYS A 195 22.09 16.15 -4.98
C LYS A 195 20.78 15.70 -5.62
N SER A 196 19.94 16.66 -6.02
CA SER A 196 18.67 16.34 -6.70
C SER A 196 18.85 15.50 -7.97
N SER A 197 20.01 15.63 -8.64
CA SER A 197 20.36 14.82 -9.82
C SER A 197 20.51 13.34 -9.51
N THR A 198 20.92 12.96 -8.29
CA THR A 198 21.00 11.57 -7.85
C THR A 198 19.61 10.94 -7.78
N TYR A 199 18.64 11.66 -7.20
CA TYR A 199 17.25 11.21 -7.14
C TYR A 199 16.60 11.17 -8.52
N LEU A 200 16.90 12.15 -9.38
CA LEU A 200 16.49 12.15 -10.79
C LEU A 200 16.97 10.88 -11.50
N LEU A 201 18.27 10.58 -11.40
CA LEU A 201 18.86 9.39 -12.02
C LEU A 201 18.20 8.11 -11.50
N LEU A 202 17.98 8.00 -10.19
CA LEU A 202 17.32 6.84 -9.58
C LEU A 202 15.88 6.63 -10.12
N LEU A 203 15.08 7.70 -10.21
CA LEU A 203 13.73 7.65 -10.76
C LEU A 203 13.71 7.23 -12.25
N ILE A 204 14.63 7.75 -13.04
CA ILE A 204 14.74 7.41 -14.47
C ILE A 204 15.20 5.95 -14.63
N LEU A 205 16.31 5.56 -13.99
CA LEU A 205 16.88 4.22 -14.11
C LEU A 205 15.88 3.15 -13.66
N SER A 206 15.22 3.34 -12.51
CA SER A 206 14.21 2.39 -12.04
C SER A 206 13.01 2.26 -12.99
N SER A 207 12.62 3.34 -13.68
CA SER A 207 11.53 3.31 -14.65
C SER A 207 11.93 2.67 -15.99
N VAL A 208 13.20 2.83 -16.40
CA VAL A 208 13.76 2.14 -17.57
C VAL A 208 13.94 0.65 -17.29
N PHE A 209 14.36 0.30 -16.06
CA PHE A 209 14.62 -1.08 -15.64
C PHE A 209 13.42 -2.02 -15.85
N ILE A 210 12.19 -1.50 -15.71
CA ILE A 210 10.96 -2.31 -15.89
C ILE A 210 10.89 -2.93 -17.30
N PHE A 211 11.49 -2.30 -18.30
CA PHE A 211 11.47 -2.76 -19.69
C PHE A 211 12.65 -3.66 -20.06
N LEU A 212 13.55 -3.96 -19.12
CA LEU A 212 14.64 -4.89 -19.38
C LEU A 212 14.14 -6.34 -19.33
N PRO A 213 14.58 -7.21 -20.27
CA PRO A 213 14.18 -8.61 -20.31
C PRO A 213 14.96 -9.43 -19.27
N VAL A 214 14.60 -9.29 -18.00
CA VAL A 214 15.28 -9.97 -16.87
C VAL A 214 14.58 -11.26 -16.41
N GLU A 215 13.68 -11.81 -17.23
CA GLU A 215 12.88 -12.99 -16.90
C GLU A 215 13.74 -14.22 -16.54
N ASN A 216 14.77 -14.52 -17.35
CA ASN A 216 15.67 -15.64 -17.09
C ASN A 216 16.38 -15.51 -15.74
N LEU A 217 16.85 -14.30 -15.40
CA LEU A 217 17.48 -14.01 -14.11
C LEU A 217 16.48 -14.20 -12.96
N VAL A 218 15.25 -13.70 -13.12
CA VAL A 218 14.20 -13.87 -12.10
C VAL A 218 13.87 -15.35 -11.89
N ARG A 219 13.81 -16.15 -12.97
CA ARG A 219 13.57 -17.60 -12.90
C ARG A 219 14.67 -18.31 -12.14
N GLU A 220 15.93 -18.07 -12.48
CA GLU A 220 17.07 -18.67 -11.77
C GLU A 220 17.07 -18.31 -10.28
N LEU A 221 16.86 -17.04 -9.94
CA LEU A 221 16.75 -16.61 -8.54
C LEU A 221 15.56 -17.25 -7.81
N THR A 222 14.44 -17.47 -8.50
CA THR A 222 13.25 -18.09 -7.92
C THR A 222 13.48 -19.58 -7.63
N LEU A 223 14.20 -20.29 -8.49
CA LEU A 223 14.58 -21.70 -8.28
C LEU A 223 15.51 -21.89 -7.08
N LEU A 224 16.34 -20.90 -6.76
CA LEU A 224 17.21 -20.91 -5.59
C LEU A 224 16.46 -20.71 -4.25
N LEU A 225 15.18 -20.33 -4.30
CA LEU A 225 14.35 -20.08 -3.13
C LEU A 225 13.31 -21.21 -2.96
N PRO A 226 13.51 -22.17 -2.03
CA PRO A 226 12.67 -23.38 -1.94
C PRO A 226 11.16 -23.10 -1.79
N ASN A 227 10.79 -22.03 -1.07
CA ASN A 227 9.39 -21.64 -0.85
C ASN A 227 8.74 -20.94 -2.05
N TYR A 228 9.50 -20.66 -3.10
CA TYR A 228 9.06 -19.95 -4.29
C TYR A 228 9.33 -20.71 -5.58
N SER A 229 10.01 -21.87 -5.52
CA SER A 229 10.38 -22.67 -6.69
C SER A 229 9.16 -23.09 -7.52
N HIS A 230 8.00 -23.32 -6.89
CA HIS A 230 6.75 -23.62 -7.59
C HIS A 230 6.24 -22.47 -8.45
N TYR A 231 6.71 -21.23 -8.22
CA TYR A 231 6.41 -20.11 -9.10
C TYR A 231 7.28 -20.07 -10.35
N ALA A 232 8.44 -20.76 -10.37
CA ALA A 232 9.40 -20.69 -11.46
C ALA A 232 8.86 -21.22 -12.80
N GLU A 233 7.93 -22.16 -12.75
CA GLU A 233 7.27 -22.78 -13.90
C GLU A 233 5.81 -22.34 -14.06
N SER A 234 5.36 -21.39 -13.22
CA SER A 234 3.96 -20.91 -13.23
C SER A 234 3.76 -19.71 -14.16
N GLU A 235 2.52 -19.47 -14.57
CA GLU A 235 2.13 -18.24 -15.28
C GLU A 235 2.46 -16.96 -14.51
N TYR A 236 2.70 -17.02 -13.18
CA TYR A 236 3.09 -15.86 -12.39
C TYR A 236 4.50 -15.36 -12.70
N LEU A 237 5.37 -16.19 -13.28
CA LEU A 237 6.69 -15.74 -13.71
C LEU A 237 6.63 -14.92 -15.00
N ALA A 238 5.54 -15.08 -15.78
CA ALA A 238 5.35 -14.37 -17.02
C ALA A 238 5.52 -12.86 -16.82
N GLU A 239 6.16 -12.24 -17.81
CA GLU A 239 6.42 -10.81 -17.83
C GLU A 239 5.09 -10.04 -17.70
N VAL A 240 5.10 -8.98 -16.89
CA VAL A 240 3.95 -8.07 -16.83
C VAL A 240 3.73 -7.47 -18.23
N PRO A 241 2.52 -7.54 -18.81
CA PRO A 241 2.27 -7.03 -20.16
C PRO A 241 2.70 -5.57 -20.32
N PHE A 242 3.14 -5.19 -21.52
CA PHE A 242 3.64 -3.85 -21.82
C PHE A 242 2.69 -2.73 -21.37
N LEU A 243 1.39 -2.87 -21.65
CA LEU A 243 0.37 -1.91 -21.20
C LEU A 243 0.31 -1.82 -19.66
N GLY A 244 0.44 -2.95 -18.98
CA GLY A 244 0.55 -3.04 -17.53
C GLY A 244 1.74 -2.24 -16.98
N LYS A 245 2.91 -2.33 -17.63
CA LYS A 245 4.11 -1.55 -17.29
C LYS A 245 3.92 -0.04 -17.54
N ILE A 246 3.38 0.34 -18.69
CA ILE A 246 3.11 1.76 -19.03
C ILE A 246 2.20 2.42 -18.00
N THR A 247 1.14 1.74 -17.55
CA THR A 247 0.22 2.33 -16.56
C THR A 247 0.90 2.71 -15.24
N LYS A 248 2.07 2.14 -14.94
CA LYS A 248 2.87 2.44 -13.74
C LYS A 248 3.89 3.54 -13.99
N VAL A 249 4.52 3.55 -15.17
CA VAL A 249 5.50 4.57 -15.58
C VAL A 249 4.83 5.90 -15.94
N PHE A 250 3.56 5.91 -16.34
CA PHE A 250 2.80 7.12 -16.66
C PHE A 250 2.83 8.19 -15.54
N LEU A 251 2.99 7.78 -14.29
CA LEU A 251 3.05 8.69 -13.14
C LEU A 251 4.45 9.28 -12.90
N LEU A 252 5.49 8.79 -13.58
CA LEU A 252 6.87 9.26 -13.46
C LEU A 252 7.00 10.79 -13.59
N PRO A 253 6.33 11.51 -14.52
CA PRO A 253 6.44 12.96 -14.60
C PRO A 253 6.08 13.69 -13.30
N ILE A 254 5.11 13.18 -12.52
CA ILE A 254 4.75 13.78 -11.23
C ILE A 254 5.85 13.50 -10.19
N TYR A 255 6.43 12.29 -10.18
CA TYR A 255 7.56 11.98 -9.30
C TYR A 255 8.80 12.82 -9.65
N LEU A 256 9.10 13.01 -10.93
CA LEU A 256 10.15 13.93 -11.39
C LEU A 256 9.87 15.37 -10.94
N TYR A 257 8.61 15.82 -11.08
CA TYR A 257 8.22 17.15 -10.64
C TYR A 257 8.34 17.33 -9.13
N SER A 258 8.11 16.28 -8.33
CA SER A 258 8.27 16.32 -6.87
C SER A 258 9.67 16.73 -6.41
N LEU A 259 10.70 16.54 -7.24
CA LEU A 259 12.08 16.95 -6.92
C LEU A 259 12.25 18.47 -6.77
N VAL A 260 11.30 19.29 -7.24
CA VAL A 260 11.30 20.74 -6.98
C VAL A 260 11.28 21.05 -5.48
N VAL A 261 10.68 20.16 -4.68
CA VAL A 261 10.56 20.31 -3.22
C VAL A 261 11.93 20.23 -2.54
N LEU A 262 12.87 19.45 -3.09
CA LEU A 262 14.22 19.35 -2.55
C LEU A 262 15.03 20.63 -2.75
N LYS A 263 14.68 21.45 -3.76
CA LYS A 263 15.38 22.70 -4.07
C LYS A 263 14.85 23.91 -3.28
N SER A 264 13.68 23.78 -2.66
CA SER A 264 12.99 24.91 -2.03
C SER A 264 13.27 25.09 -0.54
N ASN A 265 14.12 24.26 0.08
CA ASN A 265 14.35 24.20 1.53
C ASN A 265 13.06 24.08 2.36
N PHE A 266 11.98 23.58 1.75
CA PHE A 266 10.64 23.50 2.37
C PHE A 266 10.54 22.41 3.43
N LEU A 267 11.35 21.35 3.33
CA LEU A 267 11.25 20.16 4.17
C LEU A 267 12.10 20.32 5.43
N SER A 268 11.52 19.99 6.59
CA SER A 268 12.32 19.69 7.79
C SER A 268 13.18 18.44 7.58
N THR A 269 14.15 18.20 8.46
CA THR A 269 15.02 17.00 8.36
C THR A 269 14.23 15.69 8.36
N ARG A 270 13.15 15.59 9.15
CA ARG A 270 12.28 14.41 9.17
C ARG A 270 11.51 14.26 7.86
N GLU A 271 10.94 15.35 7.37
CA GLU A 271 10.19 15.36 6.11
C GLU A 271 11.10 15.07 4.91
N TYR A 272 12.35 15.51 4.92
CA TYR A 272 13.36 15.14 3.93
C TYR A 272 13.58 13.62 3.91
N ARG A 273 13.76 13.00 5.08
CA ARG A 273 13.93 11.53 5.17
C ARG A 273 12.72 10.80 4.62
N LEU A 274 11.51 11.23 4.97
CA LEU A 274 10.26 10.66 4.45
C LEU A 274 10.17 10.84 2.93
N PHE A 275 10.51 12.01 2.41
CA PHE A 275 10.56 12.25 0.97
C PHE A 275 11.51 11.26 0.28
N VAL A 276 12.74 11.09 0.80
CA VAL A 276 13.74 10.16 0.25
C VAL A 276 13.28 8.70 0.35
N VAL A 277 12.69 8.30 1.48
CA VAL A 277 12.03 6.98 1.63
C VAL A 277 11.03 6.74 0.51
N GLY A 278 10.21 7.74 0.20
CA GLY A 278 9.23 7.66 -0.86
C GLY A 278 9.82 7.51 -2.26
N ILE A 279 10.92 8.22 -2.55
CA ILE A 279 11.65 8.07 -3.82
C ILE A 279 12.23 6.66 -3.95
N ILE A 280 12.90 6.16 -2.89
CA ILE A 280 13.46 4.81 -2.86
C ILE A 280 12.34 3.77 -3.02
N ALA A 281 11.23 3.93 -2.30
CA ALA A 281 10.09 3.03 -2.37
C ALA A 281 9.46 3.00 -3.77
N TYR A 282 9.28 4.16 -4.41
CA TYR A 282 8.79 4.20 -5.80
C TYR A 282 9.75 3.48 -6.76
N SER A 283 11.05 3.71 -6.62
CA SER A 283 12.06 3.05 -7.46
C SER A 283 12.14 1.54 -7.25
N LEU A 284 12.10 1.07 -6.00
CA LEU A 284 12.08 -0.36 -5.70
C LEU A 284 10.79 -1.02 -6.19
N LYS A 285 9.64 -0.36 -5.99
CA LYS A 285 8.35 -0.80 -6.56
C LYS A 285 8.44 -0.98 -8.07
N ASN A 286 9.04 -0.04 -8.79
CA ASN A 286 9.26 -0.12 -10.23
C ASN A 286 10.19 -1.27 -10.62
N ILE A 287 11.34 -1.41 -9.94
CA ILE A 287 12.28 -2.53 -10.19
C ILE A 287 11.58 -3.89 -9.98
N CYS A 288 10.72 -4.00 -8.96
CA CYS A 288 9.97 -5.21 -8.67
C CYS A 288 8.84 -5.50 -9.68
N LEU A 289 8.43 -4.56 -10.53
CA LEU A 289 7.30 -4.71 -11.47
C LEU A 289 7.64 -5.53 -12.74
N VAL A 290 8.83 -6.10 -12.86
CA VAL A 290 9.22 -6.87 -14.06
C VAL A 290 8.38 -8.15 -14.20
N SER A 291 8.11 -8.87 -13.11
CA SER A 291 7.28 -10.10 -13.09
C SER A 291 6.20 -10.04 -12.02
N SER A 292 5.18 -10.88 -12.11
CA SER A 292 4.14 -10.93 -11.06
C SER A 292 4.68 -11.48 -9.73
N VAL A 293 5.67 -12.38 -9.77
CA VAL A 293 6.38 -12.89 -8.57
C VAL A 293 7.13 -11.76 -7.88
N THR A 294 8.00 -11.05 -8.60
CA THR A 294 8.78 -9.95 -8.01
C THR A 294 7.89 -8.80 -7.58
N ASN A 295 6.75 -8.58 -8.25
CA ASN A 295 5.82 -7.53 -7.88
C ASN A 295 5.26 -7.75 -6.46
N ARG A 296 5.21 -8.99 -5.96
CA ARG A 296 4.88 -9.25 -4.55
C ARG A 296 5.90 -8.61 -3.59
N ILE A 297 7.18 -8.51 -3.94
CA ILE A 297 8.16 -7.74 -3.16
C ILE A 297 7.83 -6.25 -3.24
N GLY A 298 7.41 -5.78 -4.42
CA GLY A 298 6.95 -4.41 -4.67
C GLY A 298 5.81 -3.94 -3.75
N PHE A 299 4.99 -4.84 -3.20
CA PHE A 299 3.86 -4.51 -2.32
C PHE A 299 4.32 -3.76 -1.06
N TYR A 300 5.47 -4.12 -0.48
CA TYR A 300 6.03 -3.47 0.72
C TYR A 300 6.34 -1.99 0.53
N PHE A 301 6.47 -1.54 -0.73
CA PHE A 301 6.80 -0.16 -1.06
C PHE A 301 5.58 0.65 -1.51
N MET A 302 4.40 0.04 -1.63
CA MET A 302 3.20 0.70 -2.16
C MET A 302 2.79 1.94 -1.38
N LEU A 303 2.65 1.81 -0.05
CA LEU A 303 2.23 2.94 0.79
C LEU A 303 3.35 3.97 0.95
N LEU A 304 4.59 3.54 1.14
CA LEU A 304 5.75 4.44 1.24
C LEU A 304 5.94 5.29 -0.03
N SER A 305 5.65 4.72 -1.22
CA SER A 305 5.86 5.42 -2.49
C SER A 305 5.04 6.70 -2.64
N ILE A 306 4.00 6.94 -1.85
CA ILE A 306 3.17 8.15 -1.99
C ILE A 306 3.79 9.41 -1.37
N PHE A 307 4.80 9.28 -0.51
CA PHE A 307 5.37 10.39 0.27
C PHE A 307 5.91 11.57 -0.59
N PRO A 308 6.57 11.37 -1.75
CA PRO A 308 7.08 12.50 -2.54
C PRO A 308 5.95 13.34 -3.11
N ILE A 309 4.85 12.70 -3.51
CA ILE A 309 3.65 13.37 -4.05
C ILE A 309 2.89 14.10 -2.94
N TYR A 310 2.85 13.53 -1.74
CA TYR A 310 2.29 14.19 -0.55
C TYR A 310 3.00 15.53 -0.28
N TYR A 311 4.34 15.53 -0.24
CA TYR A 311 5.10 16.75 0.01
C TYR A 311 5.06 17.73 -1.17
N LEU A 312 4.97 17.26 -2.41
CA LEU A 312 4.73 18.12 -3.56
C LEU A 312 3.40 18.88 -3.41
N LEU A 313 2.30 18.20 -3.07
CA LEU A 313 1.00 18.85 -2.88
C LEU A 313 1.04 19.87 -1.73
N ARG A 314 1.64 19.52 -0.59
CA ARG A 314 1.83 20.46 0.54
C ARG A 314 2.65 21.69 0.14
N TYR A 315 3.74 21.49 -0.60
CA TYR A 315 4.58 22.57 -1.10
C TYR A 315 3.81 23.52 -2.02
N LEU A 316 3.07 22.97 -2.99
CA LEU A 316 2.28 23.75 -3.94
C LEU A 316 1.14 24.51 -3.26
N GLN A 317 0.47 23.90 -2.28
CA GLN A 317 -0.54 24.58 -1.47
C GLN A 317 0.07 25.70 -0.63
N LYS A 318 1.19 25.46 0.07
CA LYS A 318 1.86 26.48 0.89
C LYS A 318 2.34 27.67 0.06
N THR A 319 2.86 27.41 -1.15
CA THR A 319 3.32 28.44 -2.09
C THR A 319 2.20 29.03 -2.95
N ARG A 320 0.93 28.71 -2.66
CA ARG A 320 -0.27 29.22 -3.35
C ARG A 320 -0.28 28.97 -4.86
N GLN A 321 0.37 27.90 -5.33
CA GLN A 321 0.39 27.49 -6.74
C GLN A 321 -0.87 26.69 -7.10
N THR A 322 -2.05 27.29 -6.90
CA THR A 322 -3.37 26.63 -6.99
C THR A 322 -3.60 25.89 -8.32
N LYS A 323 -3.26 26.52 -9.46
CA LYS A 323 -3.37 25.89 -10.79
C LYS A 323 -2.57 24.57 -10.88
N LYS A 324 -1.37 24.52 -10.28
CA LYS A 324 -0.53 23.31 -10.28
C LYS A 324 -1.05 22.25 -9.32
N VAL A 325 -1.62 22.66 -8.17
CA VAL A 325 -2.32 21.75 -7.26
C VAL A 325 -3.46 21.03 -7.99
N TYR A 326 -4.32 21.80 -8.66
CA TYR A 326 -5.44 21.23 -9.43
C TYR A 326 -4.95 20.32 -10.56
N LEU A 327 -3.90 20.70 -11.29
CA LEU A 327 -3.33 19.85 -12.32
C LEU A 327 -2.86 18.50 -11.77
N VAL A 328 -2.14 18.48 -10.65
CA VAL A 328 -1.70 17.23 -10.01
C VAL A 328 -2.90 16.39 -9.58
N TYR A 329 -3.90 16.99 -8.93
CA TYR A 329 -5.12 16.25 -8.56
C TYR A 329 -5.86 15.70 -9.78
N CYS A 330 -5.99 16.47 -10.87
CA CYS A 330 -6.62 16.01 -12.10
C CYS A 330 -5.90 14.81 -12.70
N ILE A 331 -4.56 14.83 -12.77
CA ILE A 331 -3.81 13.68 -13.31
C ILE A 331 -4.00 12.45 -12.43
N LEU A 332 -3.93 12.60 -11.09
CA LEU A 332 -4.13 11.51 -10.15
C LEU A 332 -5.53 10.91 -10.27
N ILE A 333 -6.58 11.75 -10.22
CA ILE A 333 -7.98 11.31 -10.31
C ILE A 333 -8.26 10.68 -11.67
N LEU A 334 -7.79 11.29 -12.78
CA LEU A 334 -7.99 10.72 -14.11
C LEU A 334 -7.31 9.36 -14.25
N SER A 335 -6.08 9.21 -13.74
CA SER A 335 -5.39 7.92 -13.74
C SER A 335 -6.16 6.85 -12.95
N TYR A 336 -6.81 7.25 -11.85
CA TYR A 336 -7.67 6.37 -11.06
C TYR A 336 -8.97 6.01 -11.79
N CYS A 337 -9.61 6.98 -12.45
CA CYS A 337 -10.80 6.77 -13.27
C CYS A 337 -10.55 5.76 -14.38
N VAL A 338 -9.44 5.90 -15.10
CA VAL A 338 -9.04 4.95 -16.14
C VAL A 338 -8.94 3.53 -15.55
N LYS A 339 -8.33 3.39 -14.37
CA LYS A 339 -8.14 2.08 -13.73
C LYS A 339 -9.44 1.45 -13.19
N VAL A 340 -10.32 2.27 -12.61
CA VAL A 340 -11.55 1.79 -11.94
C VAL A 340 -12.72 1.64 -12.89
N LEU A 341 -12.83 2.50 -13.92
CA LEU A 341 -14.00 2.55 -14.81
C LEU A 341 -13.73 1.92 -16.17
N LEU A 342 -12.57 2.18 -16.77
CA LEU A 342 -12.28 1.75 -18.14
C LEU A 342 -11.60 0.38 -18.20
N PHE A 343 -10.69 0.10 -17.25
CA PHE A 343 -9.92 -1.14 -17.22
C PHE A 343 -9.93 -1.84 -15.86
N PRO A 344 -11.11 -2.08 -15.23
CA PRO A 344 -11.17 -2.82 -13.98
C PRO A 344 -10.68 -4.26 -14.19
N LYS A 345 -9.68 -4.67 -13.39
CA LYS A 345 -9.16 -6.04 -13.32
C LYS A 345 -8.86 -6.39 -11.86
N GLY A 346 -9.02 -7.67 -11.51
CA GLY A 346 -8.73 -8.17 -10.17
C GLY A 346 -9.47 -7.39 -9.08
N GLU A 347 -8.72 -6.74 -8.20
CA GLU A 347 -9.26 -5.96 -7.08
C GLU A 347 -10.02 -4.71 -7.51
N TYR A 348 -9.85 -4.27 -8.75
CA TYR A 348 -10.59 -3.14 -9.30
C TYR A 348 -11.96 -3.55 -9.84
N SER A 349 -12.20 -4.85 -10.06
CA SER A 349 -13.48 -5.44 -10.47
C SER A 349 -14.29 -5.85 -9.24
N TYR A 350 -14.75 -4.86 -8.48
CA TYR A 350 -15.41 -5.09 -7.20
C TYR A 350 -16.81 -5.68 -7.35
N ASN A 351 -17.09 -6.72 -6.56
CA ASN A 351 -18.41 -7.25 -6.28
C ASN A 351 -18.61 -7.39 -4.76
N SER A 352 -19.86 -7.41 -4.33
CA SER A 352 -20.19 -7.47 -2.90
C SER A 352 -21.17 -8.58 -2.58
N ILE A 353 -21.01 -9.17 -1.40
CA ILE A 353 -21.97 -10.15 -0.87
C ILE A 353 -23.38 -9.56 -0.72
N TYR A 354 -23.50 -8.25 -0.50
CA TYR A 354 -24.80 -7.60 -0.31
C TYR A 354 -25.67 -7.61 -1.58
N ASN A 355 -25.08 -7.80 -2.77
CA ASN A 355 -25.84 -7.93 -4.00
C ASN A 355 -26.71 -9.19 -4.02
N PHE A 356 -26.32 -10.24 -3.28
CA PHE A 356 -27.01 -11.53 -3.25
C PHE A 356 -28.07 -11.60 -2.15
N ILE A 357 -28.06 -10.64 -1.21
CA ILE A 357 -29.04 -10.54 -0.12
C ILE A 357 -30.40 -10.04 -0.66
N TYR A 358 -30.40 -9.30 -1.76
CA TYR A 358 -31.63 -8.78 -2.39
C TYR A 358 -32.20 -9.70 -3.49
N SER A 359 -31.57 -10.85 -3.74
CA SER A 359 -32.04 -11.87 -4.70
C SER A 359 -32.69 -13.10 -4.04
N LEU A 360 -32.82 -13.07 -2.71
CA LEU A 360 -33.60 -13.98 -1.87
C LEU A 360 -34.77 -13.19 -1.28
#